data_AF-A0A1U7LLU3-F1
#
_entry.id   AF-A0A1U7LLU3-F1
#
_cell.length_a   1.000
_cell.length_b   1.000
_cell.length_c   1.000
_cell.angle_alpha   90.00
_cell.angle_beta   90.00
_cell.angle_gamma   90.00
#
_symmetry.space_group_name_H-M   'P 1'
#
loop_
_entity.id
_entity.type
_entity.pdbx_description
1 polymer ?
#
loop_
_entity_poly.entity_id
_entity_poly.type
_entity_poly.pdbx_seq_one_letter_code
_entity_poly.pdbx_strand_id
1 'polypeptide(L)'
;MEEAASTNPTSDVDLDIRMMRFEHLMDRRPFLVNDVLLRQNPHNVVEWEKRVSLWGDNKSMIVETYFRALEAINPKKSAGKLSNLWVNFAKMYENGDDLQNARTIMEKAIKVPFKSPNELAEIWCQWAEMELRHDQFGQAVELMKKATQAPKKSTVNYFDDSLTPQARLHKSTKLWSFYVDLVESVESLEETKAVYDRIFELKIVTSQTIVNYANLMEENSYFEESFKIYERGLDLFSYPVAFELWNLYLVKFMKRYGGTKLERTRDLFEQALDGCPDKFAKALYLMYAELEEKYGLVRNAMRIYERASKAVAEEDRFEIFTFYITKSAQNFGLTSTRPIYERAIERLPDRHAKD
;
A
#
# COMPACT_ATOMS: atom_id res chain seq x y z
N MET A 1 -19.93 82.64 18.51
CA MET A 1 -19.16 81.65 19.29
C MET A 1 -18.86 80.51 18.34
N GLU A 2 -17.89 80.70 17.45
CA GLU A 2 -17.22 79.58 16.78
C GLU A 2 -16.12 79.14 17.75
N GLU A 3 -16.32 78.01 18.42
CA GLU A 3 -15.21 77.30 19.04
C GLU A 3 -14.34 76.78 17.90
N ALA A 4 -13.30 77.55 17.57
CA ALA A 4 -12.15 77.05 16.85
C ALA A 4 -11.54 75.92 17.71
N ALA A 5 -11.96 74.69 17.46
CA ALA A 5 -11.26 73.51 17.89
C ALA A 5 -9.85 73.61 17.32
N SER A 6 -8.91 74.06 18.15
CA SER A 6 -7.49 73.94 17.87
C SER A 6 -7.19 72.47 17.72
N THR A 7 -7.22 71.96 16.49
CA THR A 7 -6.59 70.70 16.12
C THR A 7 -5.11 70.89 16.38
N ASN A 8 -4.70 70.58 17.61
CA ASN A 8 -3.31 70.62 18.00
C ASN A 8 -2.61 69.57 17.12
N PRO A 9 -1.70 69.96 16.20
CA PRO A 9 -1.04 68.99 15.33
C PRO A 9 -0.26 67.94 16.14
N THR A 10 0.05 68.23 17.41
CA THR A 10 0.65 67.30 18.36
C THR A 10 -0.31 66.21 18.87
N SER A 11 -1.63 66.49 18.97
CA SER A 11 -2.61 65.46 19.36
C SER A 11 -2.91 64.49 18.24
N ASP A 12 -2.89 64.96 16.99
CA ASP A 12 -3.06 64.10 15.81
C ASP A 12 -1.84 63.19 15.63
N VAL A 13 -0.62 63.70 15.84
CA VAL A 13 0.61 62.88 15.81
C VAL A 13 0.64 61.85 16.96
N ASP A 14 0.17 62.19 18.16
CA ASP A 14 0.07 61.20 19.27
C ASP A 14 -1.01 60.15 18.99
N LEU A 15 -2.12 60.54 18.35
CA LEU A 15 -3.15 59.61 17.90
C LEU A 15 -2.59 58.64 16.86
N ASP A 16 -1.85 59.13 15.86
CA ASP A 16 -1.20 58.32 14.83
C ASP A 16 -0.18 57.35 15.43
N ILE A 17 0.64 57.81 16.39
CA ILE A 17 1.61 56.94 17.10
C ILE A 17 0.88 55.84 17.88
N ARG A 18 -0.26 56.15 18.50
CA ARG A 18 -1.08 55.16 19.23
C ARG A 18 -1.77 54.19 18.27
N MET A 19 -2.23 54.66 17.11
CA MET A 19 -2.81 53.82 16.06
C MET A 19 -1.75 52.86 15.49
N MET A 20 -0.54 53.34 15.17
CA MET A 20 0.56 52.47 14.73
C MET A 20 0.95 51.43 15.79
N ARG A 21 0.97 51.81 17.08
CA ARG A 21 1.21 50.86 18.18
C ARG A 21 0.10 49.83 18.30
N PHE A 22 -1.15 50.24 18.10
CA PHE A 22 -2.30 49.35 18.15
C PHE A 22 -2.29 48.37 16.97
N GLU A 23 -2.03 48.84 15.75
CA GLU A 23 -1.86 48.01 14.55
C GLU A 23 -0.75 46.97 14.77
N HIS A 24 0.41 47.40 15.28
CA HIS A 24 1.50 46.48 15.61
C HIS A 24 1.15 45.45 16.69
N LEU A 25 0.31 45.81 17.66
CA LEU A 25 -0.19 44.88 18.66
C LEU A 25 -1.24 43.91 18.09
N MET A 26 -2.07 44.38 17.17
CA MET A 26 -3.04 43.57 16.45
C MET A 26 -2.34 42.54 15.56
N ASP A 27 -1.27 42.92 14.87
CA ASP A 27 -0.44 42.03 14.06
C ASP A 27 0.32 41.00 14.93
N ARG A 28 0.67 41.38 16.17
CA ARG A 28 1.34 40.48 17.14
C ARG A 28 0.39 39.55 17.89
N ARG A 29 -0.91 39.85 17.92
CA ARG A 29 -1.90 39.07 18.68
C ARG A 29 -1.93 37.59 18.25
N PRO A 30 -1.91 37.23 16.95
CA PRO A 30 -1.82 35.82 16.52
C PRO A 30 -0.55 35.13 17.03
N PHE A 31 0.60 35.81 17.03
CA PHE A 31 1.86 35.26 17.55
C PHE A 31 1.82 35.04 19.06
N LEU A 32 1.21 35.95 19.82
CA LEU A 32 1.10 35.84 21.28
C LEU A 32 0.13 34.72 21.70
N VAL A 33 -0.99 34.57 20.99
CA VAL A 33 -1.92 33.45 21.22
C VAL A 33 -1.22 32.12 20.93
N ASN A 34 -0.48 32.04 19.82
CA ASN A 34 0.31 30.88 19.48
C ASN A 34 1.42 30.59 20.53
N ASP A 35 2.12 31.61 21.03
CA ASP A 35 3.13 31.46 22.08
C ASP A 35 2.55 30.89 23.38
N VAL A 36 1.33 31.28 23.77
CA VAL A 36 0.65 30.71 24.94
C VAL A 36 0.32 29.24 24.72
N LEU A 37 -0.18 28.88 23.53
CA LEU A 37 -0.50 27.49 23.19
C LEU A 37 0.75 26.61 23.12
N LEU A 38 1.86 27.13 22.61
CA LEU A 38 3.15 26.44 22.57
C LEU A 38 3.78 26.30 23.97
N ARG A 39 3.55 27.25 24.88
CA ARG A 39 3.95 27.11 26.29
C ARG A 39 3.14 26.05 27.03
N GLN A 40 1.86 25.92 26.71
CA GLN A 40 1.00 24.88 27.29
C GLN A 40 1.36 23.50 26.75
N ASN A 41 1.59 23.38 25.43
CA ASN A 41 1.93 22.12 24.77
C ASN A 41 3.08 22.32 23.76
N PRO A 42 4.35 22.31 24.21
CA PRO A 42 5.51 22.47 23.32
C PRO A 42 5.64 21.38 22.25
N HIS A 43 4.96 20.25 22.46
CA HIS A 43 5.02 19.07 21.61
C HIS A 43 3.93 19.02 20.52
N ASN A 44 3.08 20.05 20.41
CA ASN A 44 2.03 20.10 19.39
C ASN A 44 2.58 20.65 18.06
N VAL A 45 2.72 19.78 17.06
CA VAL A 45 3.30 20.13 15.76
C VAL A 45 2.41 21.08 14.96
N VAL A 46 1.08 20.98 15.11
CA VAL A 46 0.11 21.79 14.35
C VAL A 46 0.20 23.27 14.72
N GLU A 47 0.47 23.57 15.99
CA GLU A 47 0.63 24.95 16.44
C GLU A 47 1.96 25.55 15.97
N TRP A 48 3.02 24.74 15.85
CA TRP A 48 4.27 25.17 15.22
C TRP A 48 4.09 25.44 13.72
N GLU A 49 3.32 24.63 13.00
CA GLU A 49 2.98 24.88 11.59
C GLU A 49 2.21 26.19 11.41
N LYS A 50 1.20 26.44 12.25
CA LYS A 50 0.47 27.73 12.24
C LYS A 50 1.42 28.89 12.50
N ARG A 51 2.38 28.75 13.42
CA ARG A 51 3.39 29.80 13.68
C ARG A 51 4.22 30.10 12.44
N VAL A 52 4.65 29.07 11.72
CA VAL A 52 5.40 29.24 10.47
C VAL A 52 4.55 29.96 9.43
N SER A 53 3.28 29.57 9.26
CA SER A 53 2.36 30.25 8.33
C SER A 53 2.15 31.73 8.66
N LEU A 54 2.21 32.11 9.95
CA LEU A 54 2.09 33.51 10.37
C LEU A 54 3.28 34.39 9.94
N TRP A 55 4.47 33.82 9.71
CA TRP A 55 5.64 34.58 9.29
C TRP A 55 5.68 34.90 7.79
N GLY A 56 4.81 34.30 6.98
CA GLY A 56 4.66 34.60 5.54
C GLY A 56 5.98 34.45 4.77
N ASP A 57 6.56 35.57 4.33
CA ASP A 57 7.74 35.63 3.44
C ASP A 57 9.08 35.78 4.17
N ASN A 58 9.08 35.94 5.51
CA ASN A 58 10.31 36.15 6.27
C ASN A 58 11.10 34.85 6.47
N LYS A 59 11.87 34.45 5.45
CA LYS A 59 12.68 33.21 5.42
C LYS A 59 13.55 33.02 6.68
N SER A 60 14.23 34.07 7.14
CA SER A 60 15.14 33.97 8.32
C SER A 60 14.38 33.66 9.62
N MET A 61 13.24 34.31 9.84
CA MET A 61 12.43 34.08 11.05
C MET A 61 11.75 32.71 11.00
N ILE A 62 11.32 32.28 9.81
CA ILE A 62 10.75 30.94 9.60
C ILE A 62 11.78 29.87 9.99
N VAL A 63 13.01 29.97 9.48
CA VAL A 63 14.08 29.02 9.81
C VAL A 63 14.37 29.00 11.30
N GLU A 64 14.44 30.15 11.97
CA GLU A 64 14.63 30.21 13.41
C GLU A 64 13.45 29.56 14.17
N THR A 65 12.22 29.76 13.71
CA THR A 65 11.06 29.10 14.32
C THR A 65 11.07 27.58 14.13
N TYR A 66 11.56 27.08 12.99
CA TYR A 66 11.76 25.66 12.79
C TYR A 66 12.86 25.10 13.70
N PHE A 67 14.00 25.80 13.87
CA PHE A 67 15.03 25.38 14.82
C PHE A 67 14.49 25.31 16.26
N ARG A 68 13.76 26.34 16.69
CA ARG A 68 13.11 26.36 18.01
C ARG A 68 12.07 25.26 18.15
N ALA A 69 11.34 24.93 17.09
CA ALA A 69 10.40 23.80 17.09
C ALA A 69 11.14 22.46 17.25
N LEU A 70 12.25 22.26 16.54
CA LEU A 70 13.05 21.04 16.61
C LEU A 70 13.73 20.85 17.98
N GLU A 71 14.16 21.94 18.63
CA GLU A 71 14.68 21.90 20.00
C GLU A 71 13.60 21.62 21.05
N ALA A 72 12.38 22.13 20.84
CA ALA A 72 11.29 21.98 21.80
C ALA A 72 10.53 20.65 21.68
N ILE A 73 10.50 20.04 20.48
CA ILE A 73 9.73 18.81 20.24
C ILE A 73 10.57 17.58 20.60
N ASN A 74 10.11 16.85 21.62
CA ASN A 74 10.65 15.53 21.91
C ASN A 74 10.04 14.47 20.96
N PRO A 75 10.85 13.75 20.17
CA PRO A 75 10.35 12.77 19.18
C PRO A 75 9.49 11.63 19.76
N LYS A 76 9.64 11.32 21.06
CA LYS A 76 8.85 10.27 21.75
C LYS A 76 7.51 10.77 22.32
N LYS A 77 7.34 12.08 22.51
CA LYS A 77 6.16 12.70 23.14
C LYS A 77 5.40 13.64 22.20
N SER A 78 5.76 13.68 20.92
CA SER A 78 5.12 14.56 19.94
C SER A 78 3.63 14.24 19.81
N ALA A 79 2.80 15.27 19.97
CA ALA A 79 1.38 15.24 19.69
C ALA A 79 1.18 15.83 18.29
N GLY A 80 1.28 14.98 17.28
CA GLY A 80 1.20 15.36 15.86
C GLY A 80 2.27 14.67 15.01
N LYS A 81 2.08 14.73 13.69
CA LYS A 81 3.01 14.17 12.70
C LYS A 81 4.27 15.03 12.61
N LEU A 82 5.35 14.61 13.28
CA LEU A 82 6.65 15.28 13.15
C LEU A 82 7.17 15.23 11.70
N SER A 83 6.73 14.25 10.91
CA SER A 83 7.03 14.14 9.47
C SER A 83 6.64 15.40 8.70
N ASN A 84 5.43 15.92 8.93
CA ASN A 84 4.94 17.10 8.22
C ASN A 84 5.78 18.35 8.48
N LEU A 85 6.29 18.54 9.70
CA LEU A 85 7.15 19.69 10.03
C LEU A 85 8.43 19.66 9.20
N TRP A 86 9.09 18.50 9.12
CA TRP A 86 10.30 18.31 8.33
C TRP A 86 10.03 18.46 6.83
N VAL A 87 8.90 17.94 6.33
CA VAL A 87 8.49 18.07 4.93
C VAL A 87 8.22 19.52 4.56
N ASN A 88 7.52 20.27 5.42
CA ASN A 88 7.25 21.69 5.19
C ASN A 88 8.55 22.50 5.25
N PHE A 89 9.47 22.15 6.16
CA PHE A 89 10.79 22.77 6.21
C PHE A 89 11.59 22.51 4.92
N ALA A 90 11.59 21.27 4.41
CA ALA A 90 12.23 20.93 3.14
C ALA A 90 11.62 21.68 1.95
N LYS A 91 10.28 21.76 1.87
CA LYS A 91 9.57 22.51 0.81
C LYS A 91 9.88 24.01 0.82
N MET A 92 10.12 24.59 1.99
CA MET A 92 10.55 26.00 2.08
C MET A 92 11.93 26.23 1.47
N TYR A 93 12.86 25.30 1.63
CA TYR A 93 14.17 25.36 0.98
C TYR A 93 14.10 25.03 -0.51
N GLU A 94 13.19 24.12 -0.91
CA GLU A 94 12.91 23.81 -2.30
C GLU A 94 12.39 25.03 -3.06
N ASN A 95 11.45 25.80 -2.48
CA ASN A 95 10.98 27.08 -3.02
C ASN A 95 12.07 28.16 -3.04
N GLY A 96 13.18 27.95 -2.32
CA GLY A 96 14.35 28.81 -2.31
C GLY A 96 15.44 28.38 -3.30
N ASP A 97 15.21 27.34 -4.12
CA ASP A 97 16.18 26.68 -5.02
C ASP A 97 17.44 26.12 -4.31
N ASP A 98 17.40 26.00 -2.98
CA ASP A 98 18.52 25.54 -2.15
C ASP A 98 18.45 24.02 -1.92
N LEU A 99 18.60 23.25 -2.99
CA LEU A 99 18.50 21.78 -2.96
C LEU A 99 19.51 21.13 -2.00
N GLN A 100 20.70 21.71 -1.87
CA GLN A 100 21.75 21.16 -1.01
C GLN A 100 21.41 21.32 0.48
N ASN A 101 20.85 22.46 0.87
CA ASN A 101 20.37 22.66 2.23
C ASN A 101 19.18 21.74 2.53
N ALA A 102 18.24 21.60 1.59
CA ALA A 102 17.12 20.66 1.70
C ALA A 102 17.60 19.21 1.95
N ARG A 103 18.63 18.74 1.23
CA ARG A 103 19.24 17.42 1.48
C ARG A 103 19.82 17.28 2.87
N THR A 104 20.60 18.26 3.34
CA THR A 104 21.18 18.20 4.69
C THR A 104 20.11 18.17 5.78
N ILE A 105 18.97 18.81 5.53
CA ILE A 105 17.81 18.83 6.41
C ILE A 105 17.14 17.46 6.44
N MET A 106 16.92 16.83 5.28
CA MET A 106 16.35 15.49 5.18
C MET A 106 17.28 14.43 5.80
N GLU A 107 18.60 14.55 5.61
CA GLU A 107 19.59 13.69 6.28
C GLU A 107 19.56 13.84 7.81
N LYS A 108 19.37 15.06 8.32
CA LYS A 108 19.18 15.31 9.75
C LYS A 108 17.86 14.72 10.23
N ALA A 109 16.79 14.84 9.44
CA ALA A 109 15.48 14.29 9.76
C ALA A 109 15.54 12.76 9.95
N ILE A 110 16.26 12.05 9.08
CA ILE A 110 16.39 10.59 9.17
C ILE A 110 17.04 10.14 10.47
N LYS A 111 18.00 10.90 11.00
CA LYS A 111 18.70 10.58 12.25
C LYS A 111 17.81 10.71 13.49
N VAL A 112 16.68 11.39 13.39
CA VAL A 112 15.74 11.57 14.50
C VAL A 112 14.95 10.27 14.73
N PRO A 113 14.93 9.72 15.96
CA PRO A 113 14.15 8.53 16.27
C PRO A 113 12.66 8.90 16.42
N PHE A 114 11.89 8.79 15.35
CA PHE A 114 10.44 9.00 15.35
C PHE A 114 9.68 8.00 16.23
N LYS A 115 8.44 8.33 16.59
CA LYS A 115 7.57 7.42 17.33
C LYS A 115 7.03 6.28 16.46
N SER A 116 6.77 6.55 15.19
CA SER A 116 6.20 5.58 14.25
C SER A 116 7.14 5.35 13.06
N PRO A 117 7.42 4.08 12.68
CA PRO A 117 8.14 3.76 11.44
C PRO A 117 7.45 4.32 10.18
N ASN A 118 6.14 4.53 10.23
CA ASN A 118 5.38 5.14 9.12
C ASN A 118 5.75 6.61 8.90
N GLU A 119 6.03 7.38 9.95
CA GLU A 119 6.45 8.80 9.82
C GLU A 119 7.83 8.90 9.17
N LEU A 120 8.73 7.96 9.51
CA LEU A 120 10.02 7.86 8.85
C LEU A 120 9.85 7.49 7.37
N ALA A 121 8.97 6.53 7.06
CA ALA A 121 8.67 6.16 5.67
C ALA A 121 8.11 7.33 4.85
N GLU A 122 7.22 8.14 5.42
CA GLU A 122 6.71 9.37 4.78
C GLU A 122 7.86 10.34 4.44
N ILE A 123 8.85 10.53 5.33
CA ILE A 123 10.00 11.40 5.08
C ILE A 123 10.86 10.89 3.92
N TRP A 124 11.10 9.58 3.84
CA TRP A 124 11.85 8.98 2.73
C TRP A 124 11.10 9.11 1.39
N CYS A 125 9.78 8.86 1.38
CA CYS A 125 8.94 9.09 0.20
C CYS A 125 9.02 10.55 -0.26
N GLN A 126 8.88 11.50 0.66
CA GLN A 126 8.93 12.93 0.34
C GLN A 126 10.33 13.38 -0.11
N TRP A 127 11.41 12.78 0.39
CA TRP A 127 12.75 13.03 -0.13
C TRP A 127 12.86 12.54 -1.58
N ALA A 128 12.42 11.32 -1.88
CA ALA A 128 12.45 10.85 -3.26
C ALA A 128 11.53 11.66 -4.19
N GLU A 129 10.33 12.07 -3.74
CA GLU A 129 9.47 12.97 -4.53
C GLU A 129 10.12 14.33 -4.81
N MET A 130 10.91 14.88 -3.88
CA MET A 130 11.71 16.08 -4.12
C MET A 130 12.79 15.82 -5.19
N GLU A 131 13.54 14.73 -5.09
CA GLU A 131 14.56 14.39 -6.09
C GLU A 131 13.95 14.10 -7.47
N LEU A 132 12.73 13.53 -7.52
CA LEU A 132 11.98 13.31 -8.76
C LEU A 132 11.49 14.61 -9.38
N ARG A 133 11.05 15.59 -8.58
CA ARG A 133 10.66 16.92 -9.08
C ARG A 133 11.82 17.69 -9.69
N HIS A 134 13.05 17.38 -9.29
CA HIS A 134 14.28 17.97 -9.83
C HIS A 134 14.98 17.09 -10.88
N ASP A 135 14.28 16.09 -11.44
CA ASP A 135 14.77 15.17 -12.50
C ASP A 135 16.02 14.34 -12.12
N GLN A 136 16.32 14.17 -10.83
CA GLN A 136 17.48 13.40 -10.36
C GLN A 136 17.11 11.94 -10.06
N PHE A 137 16.62 11.23 -11.08
CA PHE A 137 16.13 9.85 -10.96
C PHE A 137 17.16 8.88 -10.37
N GLY A 138 18.43 8.97 -10.80
CA GLY A 138 19.49 8.08 -10.30
C GLY A 138 19.77 8.26 -8.80
N GLN A 139 19.75 9.50 -8.31
CA GLN A 139 19.92 9.78 -6.87
C GLN A 139 18.70 9.35 -6.07
N ALA A 140 17.48 9.51 -6.62
CA ALA A 140 16.26 9.02 -5.99
C ALA A 140 16.28 7.49 -5.80
N VAL A 141 16.79 6.75 -6.80
CA VAL A 141 16.93 5.29 -6.68
C VAL A 141 18.04 4.91 -5.70
N GLU A 142 19.21 5.56 -5.74
CA GLU A 142 20.27 5.28 -4.77
C GLU A 142 19.81 5.59 -3.33
N LEU A 143 19.03 6.65 -3.17
CA LEU A 143 18.41 7.05 -1.92
C LEU A 143 17.44 5.96 -1.42
N MET A 144 16.56 5.46 -2.29
CA MET A 144 15.66 4.37 -1.94
C MET A 144 16.41 3.06 -1.69
N LYS A 145 17.48 2.76 -2.43
CA LYS A 145 18.40 1.65 -2.15
C LYS A 145 19.02 1.78 -0.76
N LYS A 146 19.41 2.99 -0.33
CA LYS A 146 19.90 3.27 1.05
C LYS A 146 18.79 3.11 2.10
N ALA A 147 17.58 3.56 1.82
CA ALA A 147 16.43 3.43 2.72
C ALA A 147 16.01 1.96 2.93
N THR A 148 16.15 1.15 1.87
CA THR A 148 15.75 -0.26 1.82
C THR A 148 16.90 -1.23 2.10
N GLN A 149 18.07 -0.75 2.54
CA GLN A 149 19.16 -1.61 3.02
C GLN A 149 18.74 -2.34 4.30
N ALA A 150 18.10 -3.48 4.10
CA ALA A 150 17.70 -4.42 5.12
C ALA A 150 18.83 -5.44 5.37
N PRO A 151 19.06 -5.87 6.62
CA PRO A 151 19.85 -7.05 6.88
C PRO A 151 19.17 -8.30 6.28
N LYS A 152 19.95 -9.19 5.66
CA LYS A 152 19.49 -10.38 4.90
C LYS A 152 18.55 -11.34 5.65
N LYS A 153 18.46 -11.25 6.98
CA LYS A 153 17.44 -11.91 7.80
C LYS A 153 17.08 -10.96 8.94
N SER A 154 15.93 -10.33 8.87
CA SER A 154 15.42 -9.53 9.98
C SER A 154 14.44 -10.34 10.82
N THR A 155 14.93 -10.82 11.97
CA THR A 155 14.10 -11.35 13.06
C THR A 155 13.43 -10.24 13.88
N VAL A 156 13.31 -9.03 13.31
CA VAL A 156 12.85 -7.83 14.00
C VAL A 156 11.35 -7.63 13.75
N ASN A 157 10.58 -7.68 14.83
CA ASN A 157 9.16 -7.42 14.79
C ASN A 157 8.87 -5.93 14.51
N TYR A 158 7.92 -5.68 13.62
CA TYR A 158 7.46 -4.33 13.24
C TYR A 158 6.94 -3.51 14.44
N PHE A 159 6.44 -4.21 15.46
CA PHE A 159 5.75 -3.64 16.61
C PHE A 159 6.60 -3.56 17.89
N ASP A 160 7.90 -3.82 17.83
CA ASP A 160 8.67 -4.08 19.06
C ASP A 160 8.82 -2.89 20.02
N ASP A 161 8.51 -1.62 19.76
CA ASP A 161 8.89 -0.42 20.57
C ASP A 161 10.31 -0.28 21.22
N SER A 162 11.14 -1.33 21.32
CA SER A 162 12.49 -1.33 21.88
C SER A 162 13.57 -1.00 20.84
N LEU A 163 13.33 -1.38 19.57
CA LEU A 163 14.23 -1.13 18.44
C LEU A 163 13.95 0.21 17.75
N THR A 164 14.99 0.86 17.23
CA THR A 164 14.88 2.15 16.53
C THR A 164 13.99 2.03 15.27
N PRO A 165 13.19 3.05 14.95
CA PRO A 165 12.33 3.07 13.75
C PRO A 165 13.09 2.85 12.44
N GLN A 166 14.35 3.28 12.39
CA GLN A 166 15.27 3.03 11.27
C GLN A 166 15.50 1.55 11.02
N ALA A 167 15.62 0.74 12.08
CA ALA A 167 15.74 -0.71 11.97
C ALA A 167 14.43 -1.38 11.54
N ARG A 168 13.28 -0.69 11.54
CA ARG A 168 11.97 -1.20 11.12
C ARG A 168 11.50 -0.66 9.78
N LEU A 169 12.17 0.35 9.24
CA LEU A 169 11.84 0.99 7.98
C LEU A 169 11.80 0.00 6.81
N HIS A 170 12.71 -0.97 6.82
CA HIS A 170 12.76 -2.04 5.84
C HIS A 170 11.50 -2.93 5.81
N LYS A 171 10.62 -2.85 6.82
CA LYS A 171 9.35 -3.57 6.88
C LYS A 171 8.13 -2.73 6.46
N SER A 172 8.32 -1.45 6.10
CA SER A 172 7.23 -0.59 5.65
C SER A 172 6.79 -0.92 4.22
N THR A 173 5.59 -1.46 4.06
CA THR A 173 4.99 -1.76 2.74
C THR A 173 4.87 -0.53 1.85
N LYS A 174 4.60 0.65 2.43
CA LYS A 174 4.45 1.91 1.67
C LYS A 174 5.74 2.37 1.02
N LEU A 175 6.87 2.16 1.70
CA LEU A 175 8.19 2.52 1.14
C LEU A 175 8.55 1.57 -0.01
N TRP A 176 8.27 0.28 0.16
CA TRP A 176 8.50 -0.71 -0.89
C TRP A 176 7.59 -0.52 -2.10
N SER A 177 6.31 -0.15 -1.92
CA SER A 177 5.42 0.14 -3.06
C SER A 177 5.93 1.33 -3.85
N PHE A 178 6.28 2.44 -3.17
CA PHE A 178 6.85 3.61 -3.84
C PHE A 178 8.19 3.30 -4.53
N TYR A 179 9.04 2.48 -3.90
CA TYR A 179 10.30 2.06 -4.50
C TYR A 179 10.09 1.20 -5.75
N VAL A 180 9.12 0.29 -5.73
CA VAL A 180 8.74 -0.50 -6.90
C VAL A 180 8.24 0.39 -8.04
N ASP A 181 7.33 1.33 -7.76
CA ASP A 181 6.81 2.26 -8.76
C ASP A 181 7.93 3.11 -9.40
N LEU A 182 8.89 3.54 -8.58
CA LEU A 182 10.07 4.28 -9.06
C LEU A 182 10.98 3.41 -9.93
N VAL A 183 11.26 2.18 -9.51
CA VAL A 183 12.15 1.26 -10.23
C VAL A 183 11.51 0.80 -11.55
N GLU A 184 10.19 0.61 -11.58
CA GLU A 184 9.45 0.28 -12.80
C GLU A 184 9.51 1.39 -13.85
N SER A 185 9.60 2.66 -13.43
CA SER A 185 9.67 3.80 -14.35
C SER A 185 11.08 4.16 -14.82
N VAL A 186 12.12 3.82 -14.04
CA VAL A 186 13.49 4.31 -14.26
C VAL A 186 14.50 3.20 -14.61
N GLU A 187 14.37 2.01 -14.02
CA GLU A 187 15.45 1.01 -14.02
C GLU A 187 15.25 -0.14 -15.02
N SER A 188 16.34 -0.88 -15.21
CA SER A 188 16.39 -2.07 -16.04
C SER A 188 15.65 -3.25 -15.41
N LEU A 189 15.13 -4.15 -16.25
CA LEU A 189 14.35 -5.33 -15.85
C LEU A 189 15.06 -6.23 -14.82
N GLU A 190 16.39 -6.31 -14.86
CA GLU A 190 17.19 -7.10 -13.92
C GLU A 190 17.22 -6.49 -12.51
N GLU A 191 17.31 -5.16 -12.41
CA GLU A 191 17.25 -4.46 -11.13
C GLU A 191 15.85 -4.55 -10.53
N THR A 192 14.82 -4.40 -11.35
CA THR A 192 13.42 -4.58 -10.93
C THR A 192 13.17 -5.98 -10.37
N LYS A 193 13.68 -7.03 -11.02
CA LYS A 193 13.64 -8.41 -10.50
C LYS A 193 14.28 -8.52 -9.11
N ALA A 194 15.48 -7.98 -8.96
CA ALA A 194 16.21 -8.04 -7.69
C ALA A 194 15.47 -7.31 -6.55
N VAL A 195 14.79 -6.20 -6.86
CA VAL A 195 13.95 -5.47 -5.90
C VAL A 195 12.75 -6.32 -5.48
N TYR A 196 12.02 -6.90 -6.43
CA TYR A 196 10.89 -7.78 -6.13
C TYR A 196 11.33 -9.02 -5.32
N ASP A 197 12.45 -9.66 -5.67
CA ASP A 197 12.97 -10.81 -4.94
C ASP A 197 13.29 -10.46 -3.48
N ARG A 198 13.82 -9.27 -3.21
CA ARG A 198 14.02 -8.79 -1.83
C ARG A 198 12.71 -8.59 -1.07
N ILE A 199 11.64 -8.14 -1.72
CA ILE A 199 10.31 -8.02 -1.11
C ILE A 199 9.79 -9.40 -0.70
N PHE A 200 10.00 -10.43 -1.55
CA PHE A 200 9.66 -11.82 -1.21
C PHE A 200 10.49 -12.36 -0.04
N GLU A 201 11.80 -12.11 0.00
CA GLU A 201 12.66 -12.54 1.11
C GLU A 201 12.22 -11.94 2.46
N LEU A 202 11.80 -10.67 2.46
CA LEU A 202 11.37 -9.98 3.66
C LEU A 202 9.93 -10.33 4.10
N LYS A 203 9.17 -11.09 3.27
CA LYS A 203 7.77 -11.47 3.49
C LYS A 203 6.82 -10.27 3.71
N ILE A 204 7.09 -9.14 3.05
CA ILE A 204 6.24 -7.92 3.10
C ILE A 204 5.38 -7.81 1.84
N VAL A 205 5.12 -8.96 1.21
CA VAL A 205 4.43 -9.02 -0.06
C VAL A 205 2.97 -8.64 0.16
N THR A 206 2.42 -7.80 -0.71
CA THR A 206 0.97 -7.54 -0.82
C THR A 206 0.45 -8.32 -2.04
N SER A 207 -0.81 -8.77 -2.04
CA SER A 207 -1.40 -9.45 -3.20
C SER A 207 -1.24 -8.64 -4.49
N GLN A 208 -1.42 -7.32 -4.40
CA GLN A 208 -1.22 -6.39 -5.51
C GLN A 208 0.22 -6.42 -6.06
N THR A 209 1.24 -6.43 -5.19
CA THR A 209 2.64 -6.44 -5.64
C THR A 209 3.01 -7.72 -6.40
N ILE A 210 2.40 -8.86 -6.06
CA ILE A 210 2.59 -10.11 -6.83
C ILE A 210 2.00 -9.97 -8.21
N VAL A 211 0.78 -9.46 -8.29
CA VAL A 211 0.07 -9.28 -9.56
C VAL A 211 0.85 -8.32 -10.47
N ASN A 212 1.33 -7.20 -9.93
CA ASN A 212 2.17 -6.25 -10.68
C ASN A 212 3.45 -6.91 -11.17
N TYR A 213 4.16 -7.66 -10.32
CA TYR A 213 5.40 -8.34 -10.73
C TYR A 213 5.16 -9.39 -11.82
N ALA A 214 4.07 -10.14 -11.69
CA ALA A 214 3.69 -11.14 -12.68
C ALA A 214 3.24 -10.52 -14.01
N ASN A 215 2.54 -9.37 -13.98
CA ASN A 215 2.19 -8.61 -15.18
C ASN A 215 3.45 -8.08 -15.87
N LEU A 216 4.40 -7.52 -15.11
CA LEU A 216 5.68 -7.06 -15.65
C LEU A 216 6.44 -8.20 -16.35
N MET A 217 6.44 -9.41 -15.77
CA MET A 217 7.05 -10.58 -16.42
C MET A 217 6.31 -11.03 -17.68
N GLU A 218 4.99 -10.92 -17.69
CA GLU A 218 4.17 -11.24 -18.87
C GLU A 218 4.43 -10.26 -20.02
N GLU A 219 4.50 -8.96 -19.73
CA GLU A 219 4.82 -7.92 -20.72
C GLU A 219 6.19 -8.17 -21.36
N ASN A 220 7.16 -8.60 -20.55
CA ASN A 220 8.51 -8.93 -21.01
C ASN A 220 8.66 -10.35 -21.57
N SER A 221 7.54 -11.08 -21.75
CA SER A 221 7.50 -12.43 -22.30
C SER A 221 8.21 -13.54 -21.49
N TYR A 222 8.49 -13.31 -20.20
CA TYR A 222 9.05 -14.29 -19.26
C TYR A 222 7.96 -15.02 -18.48
N PHE A 223 7.20 -15.86 -19.17
CA PHE A 223 6.00 -16.49 -18.59
C PHE A 223 6.32 -17.56 -17.54
N GLU A 224 7.40 -18.33 -17.70
CA GLU A 224 7.78 -19.33 -16.70
C GLU A 224 8.21 -18.71 -15.37
N GLU A 225 8.84 -17.54 -15.42
CA GLU A 225 9.19 -16.78 -14.22
C GLU A 225 7.95 -16.19 -13.56
N SER A 226 7.01 -15.64 -14.35
CA SER A 226 5.70 -15.21 -13.86
C SER A 226 4.99 -16.31 -13.07
N PHE A 227 5.00 -17.56 -13.56
CA PHE A 227 4.37 -18.66 -12.82
C PHE A 227 5.10 -19.04 -11.54
N LYS A 228 6.44 -19.05 -11.53
CA LYS A 228 7.23 -19.26 -10.30
C LYS A 228 6.94 -18.17 -9.25
N ILE A 229 6.67 -16.94 -9.70
CA ILE A 229 6.31 -15.82 -8.83
C ILE A 229 4.95 -16.07 -8.17
N TYR A 230 3.95 -16.54 -8.92
CA TYR A 230 2.67 -16.92 -8.34
C TYR A 230 2.81 -18.08 -7.35
N GLU A 231 3.57 -19.14 -7.69
CA GLU A 231 3.80 -20.27 -6.78
C GLU A 231 4.46 -19.80 -5.46
N ARG A 232 5.53 -19.00 -5.53
CA ARG A 232 6.16 -18.37 -4.35
C ARG A 232 5.21 -17.45 -3.58
N GLY A 233 4.32 -16.77 -4.30
CA GLY A 233 3.30 -15.90 -3.74
C GLY A 233 2.25 -16.64 -2.93
N LEU A 234 1.80 -17.79 -3.46
CA LEU A 234 0.79 -18.65 -2.85
C LEU A 234 1.32 -19.33 -1.57
N ASP A 235 2.60 -19.70 -1.53
CA ASP A 235 3.24 -20.24 -0.32
C ASP A 235 3.25 -19.25 0.86
N LEU A 236 3.20 -17.94 0.58
CA LEU A 236 3.26 -16.89 1.60
C LEU A 236 1.89 -16.50 2.15
N PHE A 237 0.81 -16.69 1.38
CA PHE A 237 -0.52 -16.23 1.73
C PHE A 237 -1.46 -17.36 2.13
N SER A 238 -2.21 -17.15 3.22
CA SER A 238 -3.33 -18.02 3.58
C SER A 238 -4.64 -17.55 2.95
N TYR A 239 -5.62 -18.45 2.85
CA TYR A 239 -6.98 -18.12 2.45
C TYR A 239 -7.57 -17.07 3.40
N PRO A 240 -8.32 -16.05 2.93
CA PRO A 240 -9.00 -15.91 1.62
C PRO A 240 -8.23 -15.24 0.48
N VAL A 241 -7.16 -14.48 0.76
CA VAL A 241 -6.43 -13.72 -0.29
C VAL A 241 -5.77 -14.63 -1.31
N ALA A 242 -5.37 -15.84 -0.89
CA ALA A 242 -4.86 -16.86 -1.80
C ALA A 242 -5.87 -17.26 -2.90
N PHE A 243 -7.18 -17.20 -2.65
CA PHE A 243 -8.19 -17.57 -3.65
C PHE A 243 -8.22 -16.60 -4.83
N GLU A 244 -8.10 -15.30 -4.57
CA GLU A 244 -8.04 -14.28 -5.64
C GLU A 244 -6.79 -14.46 -6.51
N LEU A 245 -5.65 -14.77 -5.87
CA LEU A 245 -4.40 -15.07 -6.58
C LEU A 245 -4.51 -16.35 -7.42
N TRP A 246 -5.11 -17.41 -6.87
CA TRP A 246 -5.36 -18.65 -7.61
C TRP A 246 -6.25 -18.43 -8.84
N ASN A 247 -7.34 -17.66 -8.73
CA ASN A 247 -8.20 -17.38 -9.88
C ASN A 247 -7.45 -16.63 -11.00
N LEU A 248 -6.66 -15.61 -10.64
CA LEU A 248 -5.85 -14.87 -11.62
C LEU A 248 -4.80 -15.79 -12.27
N TYR A 249 -4.08 -16.56 -11.46
CA TYR A 249 -3.05 -17.48 -11.92
C TYR A 249 -3.61 -18.55 -12.87
N LEU A 250 -4.71 -19.20 -12.49
CA LEU A 250 -5.34 -20.27 -13.28
C LEU A 250 -5.89 -19.73 -14.60
N VAL A 251 -6.58 -18.59 -14.62
CA VAL A 251 -7.07 -17.99 -15.87
C VAL A 251 -5.92 -17.65 -16.82
N LYS A 252 -4.82 -17.09 -16.29
CA LYS A 252 -3.62 -16.77 -17.07
C LYS A 252 -2.93 -18.02 -17.61
N PHE A 253 -2.83 -19.07 -16.79
CA PHE A 253 -2.27 -20.36 -17.19
C PHE A 253 -3.12 -21.02 -18.29
N MET A 254 -4.45 -21.01 -18.14
CA MET A 254 -5.41 -21.57 -19.11
C MET A 254 -5.33 -20.90 -20.48
N LYS A 255 -5.26 -19.55 -20.53
CA LYS A 255 -5.15 -18.80 -21.79
C LYS A 255 -3.92 -19.21 -22.62
N ARG A 256 -2.85 -19.67 -21.97
CA ARG A 256 -1.57 -19.96 -22.62
C ARG A 256 -1.32 -21.45 -22.87
N TYR A 257 -1.55 -22.31 -21.88
CA TYR A 257 -1.20 -23.73 -21.93
C TYR A 257 -2.37 -24.65 -22.23
N GLY A 258 -3.51 -24.10 -22.67
CA GLY A 258 -4.74 -24.87 -22.95
C GLY A 258 -4.52 -26.18 -23.72
N GLY A 259 -3.51 -26.30 -24.58
CA GLY A 259 -3.26 -27.54 -25.34
C GLY A 259 -2.04 -28.40 -24.97
N THR A 260 -1.04 -27.89 -24.24
CA THR A 260 0.31 -28.53 -24.24
C THR A 260 0.72 -29.23 -22.94
N LYS A 261 0.21 -28.81 -21.77
CA LYS A 261 0.60 -29.39 -20.46
C LYS A 261 -0.61 -29.57 -19.52
N LEU A 262 -1.57 -30.38 -19.93
CA LEU A 262 -2.80 -30.63 -19.16
C LEU A 262 -2.54 -31.25 -17.79
N GLU A 263 -1.57 -32.16 -17.67
CA GLU A 263 -1.23 -32.80 -16.38
C GLU A 263 -0.73 -31.78 -15.37
N ARG A 264 0.15 -30.86 -15.78
CA ARG A 264 0.59 -29.76 -14.92
C ARG A 264 -0.57 -28.84 -14.51
N THR A 265 -1.51 -28.58 -15.42
CA THR A 265 -2.71 -27.80 -15.07
C THR A 265 -3.54 -28.52 -14.01
N ARG A 266 -3.70 -29.85 -14.12
CA ARG A 266 -4.43 -30.67 -13.14
C ARG A 266 -3.77 -30.59 -11.76
N ASP A 267 -2.45 -30.76 -11.71
CA ASP A 267 -1.69 -30.71 -10.45
C ASP A 267 -1.86 -29.33 -9.76
N LEU A 268 -1.85 -28.24 -10.54
CA LEU A 268 -2.09 -26.89 -10.02
C LEU A 268 -3.52 -26.71 -9.47
N PHE A 269 -4.53 -27.26 -10.16
CA PHE A 269 -5.90 -27.25 -9.65
C PHE A 269 -6.04 -28.11 -8.39
N GLU A 270 -5.38 -29.26 -8.30
CA GLU A 270 -5.38 -30.09 -7.08
C GLU A 270 -4.73 -29.35 -5.91
N GLN A 271 -3.58 -28.69 -6.13
CA GLN A 271 -2.93 -27.87 -5.12
C GLN A 271 -3.81 -26.68 -4.66
N ALA A 272 -4.53 -26.04 -5.58
CA ALA A 272 -5.46 -24.96 -5.25
C ALA A 272 -6.67 -25.43 -4.42
N LEU A 273 -7.08 -26.69 -4.62
CA LEU A 273 -8.21 -27.31 -3.93
C LEU A 273 -7.83 -27.85 -2.55
N ASP A 274 -6.58 -28.28 -2.33
CA ASP A 274 -6.11 -28.89 -1.08
C ASP A 274 -6.05 -27.93 0.12
N GLY A 275 -6.30 -26.63 -0.08
CA GLY A 275 -6.44 -25.64 1.00
C GLY A 275 -7.74 -24.82 0.99
N CYS A 276 -8.64 -25.08 0.04
CA CYS A 276 -9.77 -24.17 -0.21
C CYS A 276 -10.92 -24.33 0.79
N PRO A 277 -11.40 -23.23 1.42
CA PRO A 277 -12.66 -23.23 2.15
C PRO A 277 -13.87 -23.48 1.25
N ASP A 278 -14.84 -24.24 1.72
CA ASP A 278 -16.03 -24.73 0.98
C ASP A 278 -16.84 -23.64 0.24
N LYS A 279 -16.74 -22.38 0.68
CA LYS A 279 -17.41 -21.21 0.08
C LYS A 279 -16.78 -20.75 -1.24
N PHE A 280 -15.48 -20.94 -1.40
CA PHE A 280 -14.73 -20.47 -2.57
C PHE A 280 -14.43 -21.61 -3.56
N ALA A 281 -14.62 -22.86 -3.13
CA ALA A 281 -14.35 -24.04 -3.93
C ALA A 281 -15.17 -24.11 -5.23
N LYS A 282 -16.40 -23.58 -5.25
CA LYS A 282 -17.29 -23.60 -6.43
C LYS A 282 -16.62 -23.05 -7.69
N ALA A 283 -16.04 -21.86 -7.61
CA ALA A 283 -15.47 -21.19 -8.79
C ALA A 283 -14.28 -21.99 -9.36
N LEU A 284 -13.42 -22.54 -8.50
CA LEU A 284 -12.28 -23.35 -8.92
C LEU A 284 -12.73 -24.65 -9.59
N TYR A 285 -13.73 -25.34 -9.03
CA TYR A 285 -14.27 -26.56 -9.61
C TYR A 285 -14.93 -26.34 -10.97
N LEU A 286 -15.68 -25.24 -11.14
CA LEU A 286 -16.27 -24.88 -12.42
C LEU A 286 -15.19 -24.59 -13.48
N MET A 287 -14.18 -23.79 -13.13
CA MET A 287 -13.05 -23.52 -14.03
C MET A 287 -12.28 -24.80 -14.40
N TYR A 288 -12.05 -25.70 -13.44
CA TYR A 288 -11.37 -26.96 -13.69
C TYR A 288 -12.18 -27.87 -14.62
N ALA A 289 -13.50 -27.91 -14.45
CA ALA A 289 -14.37 -28.71 -15.28
C ALA A 289 -14.51 -28.16 -16.71
N GLU A 290 -14.55 -26.83 -16.90
CA GLU A 290 -14.49 -26.20 -18.22
C GLU A 290 -13.19 -26.54 -18.97
N LEU A 291 -12.07 -26.60 -18.26
CA LEU A 291 -10.78 -26.96 -18.85
C LEU A 291 -10.77 -28.42 -19.32
N GLU A 292 -11.25 -29.34 -18.50
CA GLU A 292 -11.34 -30.76 -18.87
C GLU A 292 -12.38 -31.01 -19.98
N GLU A 293 -13.42 -30.18 -20.09
CA GLU A 293 -14.38 -30.25 -21.19
C GLU A 293 -13.75 -29.81 -22.52
N LYS A 294 -12.93 -28.75 -22.50
CA LYS A 294 -12.32 -28.19 -23.72
C LYS A 294 -11.12 -28.99 -24.23
N TYR A 295 -10.35 -29.59 -23.32
CA TYR A 295 -9.05 -30.20 -23.68
C TYR A 295 -8.84 -31.62 -23.13
N GLY A 296 -9.72 -32.08 -22.23
CA GLY A 296 -9.57 -33.34 -21.52
C GLY A 296 -10.53 -34.44 -21.97
N LEU A 297 -10.59 -35.49 -21.13
CA LEU A 297 -11.54 -36.59 -21.29
C LEU A 297 -12.79 -36.28 -20.46
N VAL A 298 -13.97 -36.40 -21.08
CA VAL A 298 -15.26 -36.16 -20.42
C VAL A 298 -15.41 -36.96 -19.11
N ARG A 299 -14.87 -38.18 -19.04
CA ARG A 299 -14.90 -39.00 -17.82
C ARG A 299 -14.18 -38.35 -16.63
N ASN A 300 -13.10 -37.61 -16.88
CA ASN A 300 -12.39 -36.89 -15.83
C ASN A 300 -13.18 -35.67 -15.38
N ALA A 301 -13.80 -34.93 -16.31
CA ALA A 301 -14.71 -33.84 -15.98
C ALA A 301 -15.85 -34.32 -15.07
N MET A 302 -16.44 -35.49 -15.36
CA MET A 302 -17.50 -36.07 -14.52
C MET A 302 -17.02 -36.42 -13.11
N ARG A 303 -15.80 -36.96 -12.96
CA ARG A 303 -15.19 -37.24 -11.66
C ARG A 303 -14.94 -35.96 -10.86
N ILE A 304 -14.61 -34.87 -11.54
CA ILE A 304 -14.39 -33.56 -10.94
C ILE A 304 -15.71 -32.96 -10.48
N TYR A 305 -16.77 -33.03 -11.28
CA TYR A 305 -18.11 -32.63 -10.85
C TYR A 305 -18.62 -33.45 -9.67
N GLU A 306 -18.35 -34.76 -9.63
CA GLU A 306 -18.66 -35.58 -8.47
C GLU A 306 -17.88 -35.13 -7.22
N ARG A 307 -16.60 -34.80 -7.36
CA ARG A 307 -15.78 -34.27 -6.26
C ARG A 307 -16.25 -32.87 -5.82
N ALA A 308 -16.62 -32.02 -6.76
CA ALA A 308 -17.19 -30.70 -6.50
C ALA A 308 -18.47 -30.80 -5.67
N SER A 309 -19.36 -31.76 -6.01
CA SER A 309 -20.60 -32.00 -5.26
C SER A 309 -20.37 -32.48 -3.81
N LYS A 310 -19.18 -33.00 -3.50
CA LYS A 310 -18.76 -33.41 -2.15
C LYS A 310 -18.16 -32.26 -1.35
N ALA A 311 -17.43 -31.37 -2.00
CA ALA A 311 -16.59 -30.36 -1.36
C ALA A 311 -17.25 -28.97 -1.25
N VAL A 312 -18.39 -28.74 -1.90
CA VAL A 312 -19.00 -27.41 -1.97
C VAL A 312 -20.04 -27.19 -0.87
N ALA A 313 -20.13 -25.94 -0.40
CA ALA A 313 -21.09 -25.47 0.59
C ALA A 313 -22.54 -25.79 0.19
N GLU A 314 -23.40 -26.06 1.17
CA GLU A 314 -24.78 -26.56 0.98
C GLU A 314 -25.64 -25.70 0.06
N GLU A 315 -25.44 -24.39 0.08
CA GLU A 315 -26.17 -23.41 -0.74
C GLU A 315 -25.83 -23.53 -2.24
N ASP A 316 -24.59 -23.89 -2.57
CA ASP A 316 -24.08 -23.94 -3.93
C ASP A 316 -24.15 -25.35 -4.55
N ARG A 317 -24.49 -26.38 -3.75
CA ARG A 317 -24.59 -27.77 -4.22
C ARG A 317 -25.66 -27.93 -5.30
N PHE A 318 -26.78 -27.24 -5.18
CA PHE A 318 -27.90 -27.33 -6.14
C PHE A 318 -27.48 -26.90 -7.56
N GLU A 319 -26.77 -25.79 -7.68
CA GLU A 319 -26.29 -25.31 -8.98
C GLU A 319 -25.27 -26.28 -9.59
N ILE A 320 -24.38 -26.84 -8.78
CA ILE A 320 -23.38 -27.81 -9.27
C ILE A 320 -24.05 -29.10 -9.72
N PHE A 321 -25.06 -29.62 -9.01
CA PHE A 321 -25.82 -30.78 -9.47
C PHE A 321 -26.58 -30.49 -10.76
N THR A 322 -27.17 -29.30 -10.91
CA THR A 322 -27.83 -28.89 -12.16
C THR A 322 -26.84 -28.83 -13.33
N PHE A 323 -25.66 -28.24 -13.11
CA PHE A 323 -24.59 -28.20 -14.11
C PHE A 323 -24.08 -29.62 -14.45
N TYR A 324 -23.90 -30.47 -13.44
CA TYR A 324 -23.45 -31.84 -13.62
C TYR A 324 -24.45 -32.68 -14.41
N ILE A 325 -25.75 -32.53 -14.14
CA ILE A 325 -26.82 -33.25 -14.83
C ILE A 325 -26.94 -32.77 -16.28
N THR A 326 -26.96 -31.46 -16.53
CA THR A 326 -27.05 -30.90 -17.89
C THR A 326 -25.87 -31.35 -18.75
N LYS A 327 -24.65 -31.33 -18.20
CA LYS A 327 -23.45 -31.79 -18.89
C LYS A 327 -23.40 -33.31 -19.07
N SER A 328 -23.85 -34.08 -18.08
CA SER A 328 -23.99 -35.54 -18.22
C SER A 328 -25.00 -35.92 -19.32
N ALA A 329 -26.10 -35.18 -19.42
CA ALA A 329 -27.14 -35.41 -20.40
C ALA A 329 -26.63 -35.12 -21.83
N GLN A 330 -25.83 -34.05 -22.00
CA GLN A 330 -25.23 -33.68 -23.28
C GLN A 330 -24.22 -34.72 -23.79
N ASN A 331 -23.39 -35.28 -22.90
CA ASN A 331 -22.26 -36.11 -23.34
C ASN A 331 -22.54 -37.63 -23.30
N PHE A 332 -23.39 -38.12 -22.40
CA PHE A 332 -23.64 -39.57 -22.23
C PHE A 332 -25.12 -39.97 -22.26
N GLY A 333 -26.03 -39.02 -22.48
CA GLY A 333 -27.46 -39.26 -22.55
C GLY A 333 -28.13 -39.55 -21.20
N LEU A 334 -29.44 -39.83 -21.24
CA LEU A 334 -30.34 -39.96 -20.08
C LEU A 334 -30.03 -41.14 -19.15
N THR A 335 -29.25 -42.13 -19.58
CA THR A 335 -28.92 -43.30 -18.74
C THR A 335 -27.88 -42.98 -17.67
N SER A 336 -26.98 -42.04 -17.95
CA SER A 336 -25.91 -41.65 -17.02
C SER A 336 -26.36 -40.62 -15.98
N THR A 337 -27.52 -39.99 -16.19
CA THR A 337 -28.07 -38.97 -15.28
C THR A 337 -28.81 -39.57 -14.08
N ARG A 338 -29.35 -40.79 -14.19
CA ARG A 338 -30.13 -41.44 -13.12
C ARG A 338 -29.35 -41.65 -11.80
N PRO A 339 -28.11 -42.19 -11.82
CA PRO A 339 -27.30 -42.31 -10.60
C PRO A 339 -26.91 -40.94 -9.99
N ILE A 340 -26.90 -39.90 -10.82
CA ILE A 340 -26.58 -38.53 -10.40
C ILE A 340 -27.77 -37.93 -9.65
N TYR A 341 -28.99 -38.14 -10.14
CA TYR A 341 -30.23 -37.75 -9.44
C TYR A 341 -30.37 -38.45 -8.10
N GLU A 342 -30.13 -39.76 -8.03
CA GLU A 342 -30.20 -40.52 -6.77
C GLU A 342 -29.25 -39.95 -5.71
N ARG A 343 -28.01 -39.59 -6.10
CA ARG A 343 -27.02 -38.97 -5.21
C ARG A 343 -27.32 -37.51 -4.85
N ALA A 344 -27.99 -36.78 -5.74
CA ALA A 344 -28.43 -35.41 -5.48
C ALA A 344 -29.50 -35.43 -4.39
N ILE A 345 -30.48 -36.34 -4.49
CA ILE A 345 -31.58 -36.50 -3.53
C ILE A 345 -31.06 -36.90 -2.14
N GLU A 346 -30.03 -37.74 -2.04
CA GLU A 346 -29.44 -38.14 -0.75
C GLU A 346 -28.69 -37.01 -0.01
N ARG A 347 -28.27 -35.94 -0.72
CA ARG A 347 -27.32 -34.94 -0.19
C ARG A 347 -27.85 -33.52 -0.15
N LEU A 348 -28.93 -33.25 -0.86
CA LEU A 348 -29.62 -31.96 -0.80
C LEU A 348 -30.58 -31.96 0.41
N PRO A 349 -30.62 -30.88 1.21
CA PRO A 349 -31.66 -30.72 2.21
C PRO A 349 -33.05 -30.71 1.56
N ASP A 350 -34.06 -31.31 2.21
CA ASP A 350 -35.43 -31.51 1.71
C ASP A 350 -36.12 -30.27 1.11
N ARG A 351 -35.62 -29.06 1.38
CA ARG A 351 -36.11 -27.81 0.77
C ARG A 351 -35.78 -27.68 -0.73
N HIS A 352 -34.67 -28.25 -1.18
CA HIS A 352 -34.22 -28.17 -2.58
C HIS A 352 -34.53 -29.44 -3.39
N ALA A 353 -35.13 -30.46 -2.77
CA ALA A 353 -35.56 -31.69 -3.45
C ALA A 353 -36.93 -31.57 -4.13
N LYS A 354 -37.61 -30.41 -3.97
CA LYS A 354 -38.97 -30.16 -4.48
C LYS A 354 -39.01 -29.40 -5.81
N ASP A 355 -37.95 -28.67 -6.15
CA ASP A 355 -37.77 -27.94 -7.41
C ASP A 355 -36.76 -28.70 -8.30
#